data_AF-A0A7J3D6W5-F1
#
_entry.id   AF-A0A7J3D6W5-F1
#
_cell.length_a   1.000
_cell.length_b   1.000
_cell.length_c   1.000
_cell.angle_alpha   90.00
_cell.angle_beta   90.00
_cell.angle_gamma   90.00
#
_symmetry.space_group_name_H-M   'P 1'
#
loop_
_entity.id
_entity.type
_entity.pdbx_description
1 polymer ?
#
loop_
_entity_poly.entity_id
_entity_poly.type
_entity_poly.pdbx_seq_one_letter_code
_entity_poly.pdbx_strand_id
1 'polypeptide(L)'
;MDRRINIKLCNIDAAKELSEKMPYRKRSDQVISSYFKKYTENTDIETVVIKVVLVNSLYSANLMEPLRMACHIANIKGLDEELVNGNPSIVDSIANLGSKHYIAFASKYAYFHNKDSFPICDSFIISALKALHKRINREPYVKFFQDIGEFRRQHDLSSVPWDDLDTYLWLYGQKKALDNNVKKIGNEVRKLYKDNMSLFERLEPDIVTGAITWMRSVDRRPALLDEP
;
A
#
# COMPACT_ATOMS: atom_id res chain seq x y z
N MET A 1 -1.96 8.68 -26.14
CA MET A 1 -3.27 8.39 -25.50
C MET A 1 -3.07 8.35 -24.01
N ASP A 2 -3.77 9.20 -23.26
CA ASP A 2 -3.73 9.11 -21.80
C ASP A 2 -4.59 7.92 -21.37
N ARG A 3 -3.96 6.86 -20.85
CA ARG A 3 -4.68 5.71 -20.29
C ARG A 3 -5.22 6.14 -18.94
N ARG A 4 -6.55 6.21 -18.81
CA ARG A 4 -7.19 6.46 -17.52
C ARG A 4 -7.41 5.12 -16.83
N ILE A 5 -6.75 4.93 -15.70
CA ILE A 5 -6.91 3.76 -14.83
C ILE A 5 -8.08 4.04 -13.89
N ASN A 6 -9.00 3.09 -13.76
CA ASN A 6 -10.12 3.19 -12.83
C ASN A 6 -10.09 2.00 -11.85
N ILE A 7 -9.90 2.31 -10.57
CA ILE A 7 -9.92 1.33 -9.48
C ILE A 7 -11.28 1.43 -8.83
N LYS A 8 -11.97 0.30 -8.74
CA LYS A 8 -13.32 0.19 -8.18
C LYS A 8 -13.28 -0.49 -6.82
N LEU A 9 -14.34 -0.30 -6.03
CA LEU A 9 -14.51 -1.01 -4.76
C LEU A 9 -14.47 -2.53 -4.93
N CYS A 10 -14.95 -3.07 -6.05
CA CYS A 10 -14.88 -4.51 -6.31
C CYS A 10 -13.45 -5.06 -6.44
N ASN A 11 -12.46 -4.21 -6.80
CA ASN A 11 -11.05 -4.58 -6.77
C ASN A 11 -10.54 -4.71 -5.32
N ILE A 12 -10.98 -3.79 -4.45
CA ILE A 12 -10.68 -3.82 -3.01
C ILE A 12 -11.35 -5.05 -2.37
N ASP A 13 -12.61 -5.33 -2.72
CA ASP A 13 -13.34 -6.50 -2.21
C ASP A 13 -12.67 -7.83 -2.60
N ALA A 14 -12.14 -7.92 -3.83
CA ALA A 14 -11.36 -9.08 -4.26
C ALA A 14 -10.08 -9.27 -3.44
N ALA A 15 -9.40 -8.17 -3.08
CA ALA A 15 -8.23 -8.22 -2.21
C ALA A 15 -8.59 -8.68 -0.79
N LYS A 16 -9.73 -8.25 -0.26
CA LYS A 16 -10.26 -8.71 1.03
C LYS A 16 -10.60 -10.20 1.00
N GLU A 17 -11.26 -10.66 -0.06
CA GLU A 17 -11.56 -12.09 -0.24
C GLU A 17 -10.28 -12.94 -0.31
N LEU A 18 -9.22 -12.44 -0.96
CA LEU A 18 -7.91 -13.08 -0.99
C LEU A 18 -7.22 -13.08 0.38
N SER A 19 -7.23 -11.95 1.10
CA SER A 19 -6.62 -11.85 2.42
C SER A 19 -7.30 -12.77 3.42
N GLU A 20 -8.61 -13.03 3.24
CA GLU A 20 -9.35 -13.98 4.07
C GLU A 20 -8.79 -15.40 3.99
N LYS A 21 -8.15 -15.75 2.86
CA LYS A 21 -7.54 -17.06 2.56
C LYS A 21 -6.05 -17.15 2.93
N MET A 22 -5.51 -16.16 3.66
CA MET A 22 -4.09 -16.11 4.09
C MET A 22 -3.94 -16.34 5.61
N PRO A 23 -4.03 -17.59 6.10
CA PRO A 23 -4.03 -17.87 7.54
C PRO A 23 -2.73 -17.47 8.24
N TYR A 24 -1.57 -17.55 7.59
CA TYR A 24 -0.30 -17.19 8.22
C TYR A 24 -0.14 -15.68 8.31
N ARG A 25 -0.47 -14.93 7.25
CA ARG A 25 -0.53 -13.45 7.31
C ARG A 25 -1.47 -12.98 8.43
N LYS A 26 -2.69 -13.53 8.49
CA LYS A 26 -3.66 -13.20 9.55
C LYS A 26 -3.12 -13.48 10.94
N ARG A 27 -2.47 -14.63 11.14
CA ARG A 27 -1.86 -14.97 12.44
C ARG A 27 -0.75 -13.99 12.80
N SER A 28 0.11 -13.62 11.85
CA SER A 28 1.13 -12.59 12.05
C SER A 28 0.52 -11.25 12.45
N ASP A 29 -0.51 -10.78 11.74
CA ASP A 29 -1.23 -9.53 12.05
C ASP A 29 -1.81 -9.55 13.47
N GLN A 30 -2.43 -10.66 13.87
CA GLN A 30 -3.00 -10.82 15.22
C GLN A 30 -1.92 -10.79 16.30
N VAL A 31 -0.82 -11.52 16.12
CA VAL A 31 0.28 -11.57 17.10
C VAL A 31 0.90 -10.18 17.28
N ILE A 32 1.22 -9.49 16.19
CA ILE A 32 1.81 -8.16 16.27
C ILE A 32 0.82 -7.17 16.89
N SER A 33 -0.42 -7.13 16.39
CA SER A 33 -1.43 -6.17 16.86
C SER A 33 -1.76 -6.37 18.35
N SER A 34 -1.87 -7.63 18.80
CA SER A 34 -2.13 -7.93 20.22
C SER A 34 -0.99 -7.47 21.12
N TYR A 35 0.27 -7.63 20.68
CA TYR A 35 1.43 -7.17 21.42
C TYR A 35 1.50 -5.64 21.49
N PHE A 36 1.31 -4.94 20.38
CA PHE A 36 1.30 -3.47 20.33
C PHE A 36 0.14 -2.88 21.14
N LYS A 37 -1.03 -3.52 21.15
CA LYS A 37 -2.16 -3.12 21.99
C LYS A 37 -1.88 -3.29 23.48
N LYS A 38 -1.16 -4.36 23.86
CA LYS A 38 -0.81 -4.62 25.26
C LYS A 38 0.29 -3.67 25.75
N TYR A 39 1.22 -3.34 24.88
CA TYR A 39 2.36 -2.48 25.18
C TYR A 39 2.35 -1.28 24.23
N THR A 40 1.59 -0.24 24.56
CA THR A 40 1.37 0.90 23.66
C THR A 40 2.60 1.81 23.58
N GLU A 41 3.31 2.02 24.69
CA GLU A 41 4.43 2.96 24.76
C GLU A 41 5.75 2.40 24.18
N ASN A 42 6.64 3.31 23.79
CA ASN A 42 7.97 3.00 23.26
C ASN A 42 9.10 3.42 24.20
N THR A 43 8.82 3.47 25.51
CA THR A 43 9.72 3.95 26.58
C THR A 43 10.57 2.84 27.20
N ASP A 44 10.05 1.60 27.26
CA ASP A 44 10.78 0.42 27.76
C ASP A 44 11.55 -0.28 26.62
N ILE A 45 12.87 -0.40 26.78
CA ILE A 45 13.75 -0.93 25.73
C ILE A 45 13.47 -2.40 25.40
N GLU A 46 13.16 -3.24 26.40
CA GLU A 46 12.88 -4.67 26.17
C GLU A 46 11.61 -4.84 25.34
N THR A 47 10.57 -4.07 25.68
CA THR A 47 9.33 -3.99 24.92
C THR A 47 9.57 -3.54 23.49
N VAL A 48 10.36 -2.47 23.28
CA VAL A 48 10.67 -1.95 21.93
C VAL A 48 11.45 -2.99 21.12
N VAL A 49 12.41 -3.70 21.72
CA VAL A 49 13.15 -4.79 21.05
C VAL A 49 12.18 -5.87 20.56
N ILE A 50 11.22 -6.28 21.38
CA ILE A 50 10.23 -7.29 20.99
C ILE A 50 9.35 -6.77 19.85
N LYS A 51 8.85 -5.53 19.92
CA LYS A 51 8.08 -4.90 18.82
C LYS A 51 8.87 -4.90 17.51
N VAL A 52 10.13 -4.47 17.55
CA VAL A 52 11.02 -4.44 16.38
C VAL A 52 11.22 -5.83 15.79
N VAL A 53 11.49 -6.83 16.63
CA VAL A 53 11.70 -8.23 16.18
C VAL A 53 10.42 -8.82 15.58
N LEU A 54 9.26 -8.58 16.20
CA LEU A 54 7.96 -9.03 15.71
C LEU A 54 7.67 -8.45 14.32
N VAL A 55 7.77 -7.13 14.16
CA VAL A 55 7.55 -6.46 12.86
C VAL A 55 8.56 -6.94 11.82
N ASN A 56 9.84 -7.03 12.17
CA ASN A 56 10.87 -7.43 11.21
C ASN A 56 10.69 -8.86 10.72
N SER A 57 10.45 -9.78 11.64
CA SER A 57 10.40 -11.23 11.37
C SER A 57 9.09 -11.64 10.73
N LEU A 58 7.96 -11.17 11.26
CA LEU A 58 6.63 -11.62 10.83
C LEU A 58 6.05 -10.79 9.69
N TYR A 59 6.56 -9.57 9.47
CA TYR A 59 6.12 -8.66 8.40
C TYR A 59 7.20 -8.38 7.36
N SER A 60 8.27 -9.18 7.34
CA SER A 60 9.37 -9.18 6.35
C SER A 60 9.91 -7.76 6.07
N ALA A 61 10.33 -7.06 7.12
CA ALA A 61 10.74 -5.66 7.00
C ALA A 61 12.19 -5.46 6.53
N ASN A 62 12.99 -6.54 6.47
CA ASN A 62 14.37 -6.55 6.01
C ASN A 62 15.29 -5.56 6.77
N LEU A 63 15.02 -5.38 8.07
CA LEU A 63 15.85 -4.63 8.98
C LEU A 63 17.03 -5.51 9.42
N MET A 64 18.26 -5.04 9.19
CA MET A 64 19.48 -5.80 9.48
C MET A 64 20.00 -5.62 10.90
N GLU A 65 19.69 -4.49 11.54
CA GLU A 65 20.23 -4.10 12.85
C GLU A 65 19.08 -3.89 13.86
N PRO A 66 18.33 -4.94 14.25
CA PRO A 66 17.12 -4.80 15.06
C PRO A 66 17.37 -4.18 16.44
N LEU A 67 18.44 -4.56 17.14
CA LEU A 67 18.76 -3.97 18.45
C LEU A 67 19.11 -2.49 18.33
N ARG A 68 19.90 -2.11 17.31
CA ARG A 68 20.26 -0.71 17.08
C ARG A 68 19.04 0.15 16.76
N MET A 69 18.12 -0.38 15.94
CA MET A 69 16.85 0.27 15.65
C MET A 69 15.97 0.40 16.91
N ALA A 70 15.92 -0.62 17.76
CA ALA A 70 15.18 -0.55 19.02
C ALA A 70 15.73 0.55 19.95
N CYS A 71 17.06 0.60 20.13
CA CYS A 71 17.71 1.66 20.89
C CYS A 71 17.45 3.05 20.28
N HIS A 72 17.46 3.16 18.95
CA HIS A 72 17.14 4.40 18.25
C HIS A 72 15.70 4.85 18.56
N ILE A 73 14.72 3.97 18.37
CA ILE A 73 13.30 4.23 18.63
C ILE A 73 13.06 4.69 20.06
N ALA A 74 13.64 4.00 21.06
CA ALA A 74 13.47 4.34 22.47
C ALA A 74 14.03 5.72 22.85
N ASN A 75 14.90 6.31 22.01
CA ASN A 75 15.48 7.63 22.22
C ASN A 75 14.76 8.76 21.44
N ILE A 76 13.74 8.43 20.63
CA ILE A 76 12.96 9.45 19.91
C ILE A 76 12.01 10.15 20.89
N LYS A 77 12.25 11.43 21.13
CA LYS A 77 11.39 12.25 22.01
C LYS A 77 10.02 12.48 21.37
N GLY A 78 8.96 12.33 22.16
CA GLY A 78 7.58 12.55 21.72
C GLY A 78 7.01 11.46 20.80
N LEU A 79 7.73 10.34 20.62
CA LEU A 79 7.35 9.29 19.67
C LEU A 79 5.92 8.79 19.85
N ASP A 80 5.52 8.46 21.08
CA ASP A 80 4.20 7.90 21.36
C ASP A 80 3.06 8.87 21.01
N GLU A 81 3.23 10.16 21.34
CA GLU A 81 2.26 11.20 21.01
C GLU A 81 2.13 11.40 19.50
N GLU A 82 3.25 11.46 18.78
CA GLU A 82 3.26 11.64 17.33
C GLU A 82 2.64 10.45 16.58
N LEU A 83 2.82 9.22 17.10
CA LEU A 83 2.17 8.02 16.59
C LEU A 83 0.66 8.05 16.81
N VAL A 84 0.20 8.48 17.98
CA VAL A 84 -1.23 8.65 18.27
C VAL A 84 -1.85 9.73 17.38
N ASN A 85 -1.15 10.84 17.20
CA ASN A 85 -1.61 11.98 16.37
C ASN A 85 -1.55 11.69 14.87
N GLY A 86 -0.93 10.58 14.44
CA GLY A 86 -0.84 10.22 13.03
C GLY A 86 0.11 11.11 12.22
N ASN A 87 1.13 11.70 12.86
CA ASN A 87 2.05 12.60 12.16
C ASN A 87 3.01 11.82 11.25
N PRO A 88 2.96 12.01 9.91
CA PRO A 88 3.79 11.24 8.99
C PRO A 88 5.30 11.47 9.15
N SER A 89 5.74 12.61 9.71
CA SER A 89 7.18 12.86 9.89
C SER A 89 7.85 11.91 10.88
N ILE A 90 7.08 11.32 11.82
CA ILE A 90 7.63 10.39 12.81
C ILE A 90 8.16 9.11 12.16
N VAL A 91 7.58 8.72 11.02
CA VAL A 91 8.02 7.55 10.25
C VAL A 91 9.43 7.80 9.68
N ASP A 92 9.69 9.01 9.21
CA ASP A 92 11.03 9.40 8.73
C ASP A 92 12.05 9.41 9.88
N SER A 93 11.64 9.86 11.08
CA SER A 93 12.48 9.80 12.29
C SER A 93 12.80 8.37 12.69
N ILE A 94 11.82 7.45 12.69
CA ILE A 94 12.05 6.02 12.98
C ILE A 94 12.96 5.40 11.92
N ALA A 95 12.76 5.73 10.64
CA ALA A 95 13.49 5.11 9.53
C ALA A 95 14.98 5.45 9.50
N ASN A 96 15.37 6.61 10.03
CA ASN A 96 16.72 7.15 9.92
C ASN A 96 17.67 6.56 10.97
N LEU A 97 18.48 5.57 10.57
CA LEU A 97 19.53 4.98 11.40
C LEU A 97 20.93 5.50 11.00
N GLY A 98 21.00 6.77 10.59
CA GLY A 98 22.22 7.43 10.11
C GLY A 98 22.49 7.09 8.64
N SER A 99 23.44 6.20 8.37
CA SER A 99 23.82 5.83 7.00
C SER A 99 22.82 4.91 6.28
N LYS A 100 21.79 4.43 6.97
CA LYS A 100 20.77 3.54 6.44
C LYS A 100 19.37 4.06 6.76
N HIS A 101 18.48 3.99 5.77
CA HIS A 101 17.08 4.34 5.91
C HIS A 101 16.20 3.09 5.75
N TYR A 102 15.35 2.84 6.74
CA TYR A 102 14.50 1.65 6.80
C TYR A 102 13.01 1.99 6.72
N ILE A 103 12.61 2.76 5.69
CA ILE A 103 11.23 3.28 5.53
C ILE A 103 10.17 2.17 5.51
N ALA A 104 10.47 1.02 4.90
CA ALA A 104 9.54 -0.11 4.92
C ALA A 104 9.31 -0.66 6.33
N PHE A 105 10.36 -0.73 7.15
CA PHE A 105 10.22 -1.12 8.55
C PHE A 105 9.48 -0.06 9.36
N ALA A 106 9.90 1.21 9.24
CA ALA A 106 9.34 2.32 10.00
C ALA A 106 7.83 2.50 9.75
N SER A 107 7.40 2.44 8.49
CA SER A 107 5.97 2.54 8.14
C SER A 107 5.15 1.39 8.71
N LYS A 108 5.68 0.16 8.72
CA LYS A 108 5.03 -1.00 9.36
C LYS A 108 4.96 -0.82 10.88
N TYR A 109 6.03 -0.33 11.50
CA TYR A 109 6.07 -0.05 12.92
C TYR A 109 4.99 0.96 13.31
N ALA A 110 4.89 2.07 12.57
CA ALA A 110 3.87 3.10 12.78
C ALA A 110 2.44 2.59 12.51
N TYR A 111 2.24 1.80 11.44
CA TYR A 111 0.97 1.15 11.14
C TYR A 111 0.47 0.30 12.33
N PHE A 112 1.33 -0.50 12.97
CA PHE A 112 0.90 -1.32 14.11
C PHE A 112 0.60 -0.53 15.38
N HIS A 113 1.08 0.71 15.49
CA HIS A 113 0.68 1.66 16.53
C HIS A 113 -0.65 2.35 16.20
N ASN A 114 -0.85 2.73 14.93
CA ASN A 114 -2.03 3.46 14.49
C ASN A 114 -2.37 3.15 13.03
N LYS A 115 -3.14 2.08 12.82
CA LYS A 115 -3.53 1.56 11.49
C LYS A 115 -4.39 2.53 10.70
N ASP A 116 -5.12 3.41 11.39
CA ASP A 116 -6.03 4.38 10.78
C ASP A 116 -5.31 5.61 10.24
N SER A 117 -4.04 5.80 10.61
CA SER A 117 -3.27 6.99 10.23
C SER A 117 -2.07 6.69 9.33
N PHE A 118 -1.47 5.50 9.40
CA PHE A 118 -0.21 5.21 8.71
C PHE A 118 -0.35 4.11 7.64
N PRO A 119 -0.44 4.46 6.34
CA PRO A 119 -0.30 3.49 5.27
C PRO A 119 1.10 2.89 5.23
N ILE A 120 1.18 1.62 4.86
CA ILE A 120 2.43 0.87 4.76
C ILE A 120 3.20 1.28 3.49
N CYS A 121 4.50 1.56 3.63
CA CYS A 121 5.38 1.92 2.52
C CYS A 121 6.37 0.79 2.22
N ASP A 122 5.90 -0.28 1.58
CA ASP A 122 6.75 -1.41 1.17
C ASP A 122 7.01 -1.47 -0.34
N SER A 123 7.92 -2.37 -0.74
CA SER A 123 8.32 -2.48 -2.15
C SER A 123 7.20 -2.93 -3.09
N PHE A 124 6.26 -3.77 -2.62
CA PHE A 124 5.13 -4.22 -3.44
C PHE A 124 4.09 -3.12 -3.59
N ILE A 125 3.80 -2.38 -2.53
CA ILE A 125 2.93 -1.19 -2.57
C ILE A 125 3.50 -0.13 -3.50
N ILE A 126 4.81 0.17 -3.41
CA ILE A 126 5.47 1.12 -4.31
C ILE A 126 5.41 0.63 -5.77
N SER A 127 5.59 -0.68 -6.00
CA SER A 127 5.50 -1.25 -7.35
C SER A 127 4.08 -1.20 -7.91
N ALA A 128 3.08 -1.48 -7.08
CA ALA A 128 1.66 -1.37 -7.40
C ALA A 128 1.30 0.08 -7.78
N LEU A 129 1.62 1.03 -6.91
CA LEU A 129 1.29 2.43 -7.16
C LEU A 129 2.03 2.98 -8.40
N LYS A 130 3.27 2.56 -8.68
CA LYS A 130 3.97 2.92 -9.93
C LYS A 130 3.30 2.37 -11.18
N ALA A 131 2.65 1.20 -11.08
CA ALA A 131 1.88 0.63 -12.19
C ALA A 131 0.51 1.31 -12.38
N LEU A 132 -0.08 1.84 -11.29
CA LEU A 132 -1.40 2.45 -11.27
C LEU A 132 -1.38 3.98 -11.42
N HIS A 133 -0.28 4.62 -11.05
CA HIS A 133 -0.16 6.06 -10.93
C HIS A 133 1.23 6.53 -11.39
N LYS A 134 1.28 7.64 -12.13
CA LYS A 134 2.47 7.99 -12.93
C LYS A 134 3.66 8.53 -12.13
N ARG A 135 3.53 8.90 -10.84
CA ARG A 135 4.67 9.38 -10.01
C ARG A 135 4.41 9.12 -8.52
N ILE A 136 5.21 8.26 -7.90
CA ILE A 136 5.20 8.02 -6.45
C ILE A 136 6.62 8.06 -5.95
N ASN A 137 6.84 8.83 -4.90
CA ASN A 137 8.11 8.84 -4.19
C ASN A 137 8.00 7.94 -2.97
N ARG A 138 9.02 7.12 -2.77
CA ARG A 138 9.11 6.26 -1.58
C ARG A 138 9.57 7.04 -0.36
N GLU A 139 10.47 7.99 -0.56
CA GLU A 139 11.17 8.72 0.49
C GLU A 139 11.23 10.22 0.15
N PRO A 140 11.11 11.12 1.14
CA PRO A 140 10.74 10.85 2.54
C PRO A 140 9.31 10.30 2.65
N TYR A 141 8.99 9.63 3.76
CA TYR A 141 7.67 9.06 4.00
C TYR A 141 6.57 10.11 3.94
N VAL A 142 6.82 11.34 4.41
CA VAL A 142 5.87 12.46 4.25
C VAL A 142 5.47 12.65 2.78
N LYS A 143 6.41 12.52 1.84
CA LYS A 143 6.10 12.64 0.42
C LYS A 143 5.31 11.45 -0.09
N PHE A 144 5.66 10.24 0.32
CA PHE A 144 4.86 9.03 0.04
C PHE A 144 3.42 9.20 0.54
N PHE A 145 3.23 9.67 1.77
CA PHE A 145 1.92 9.88 2.40
C PHE A 145 1.05 10.87 1.62
N GLN A 146 1.65 11.96 1.15
CA GLN A 146 0.98 12.92 0.26
C GLN A 146 0.58 12.30 -1.08
N ASP A 147 1.52 11.58 -1.72
CA ASP A 147 1.33 10.99 -3.04
C ASP A 147 0.25 9.89 -3.00
N ILE A 148 0.23 9.02 -1.98
CA ILE A 148 -0.82 8.00 -1.81
C ILE A 148 -2.17 8.60 -1.40
N GLY A 149 -2.17 9.70 -0.64
CA GLY A 149 -3.39 10.45 -0.33
C GLY A 149 -4.04 11.08 -1.56
N GLU A 150 -3.23 11.62 -2.47
CA GLU A 150 -3.70 12.13 -3.76
C GLU A 150 -4.23 10.99 -4.65
N PHE A 151 -3.49 9.87 -4.72
CA PHE A 151 -3.95 8.68 -5.41
C PHE A 151 -5.33 8.22 -4.91
N ARG A 152 -5.56 8.18 -3.59
CA ARG A 152 -6.88 7.83 -3.02
C ARG A 152 -7.98 8.76 -3.48
N ARG A 153 -7.73 10.08 -3.49
CA ARG A 153 -8.74 11.06 -3.94
C ARG A 153 -9.06 10.90 -5.43
N GLN A 154 -8.06 10.68 -6.27
CA GLN A 154 -8.24 10.54 -7.72
C GLN A 154 -9.05 9.32 -8.14
N HIS A 155 -9.09 8.29 -7.28
CA HIS A 155 -9.84 7.05 -7.50
C HIS A 155 -11.09 6.93 -6.63
N ASP A 156 -11.52 8.01 -5.96
CA ASP A 156 -12.69 8.01 -5.07
C ASP A 156 -12.60 6.97 -3.91
N LEU A 157 -11.37 6.71 -3.43
CA LEU A 157 -11.06 5.73 -2.36
C LEU A 157 -10.83 6.40 -0.99
N SER A 158 -11.26 7.64 -0.81
CA SER A 158 -11.07 8.37 0.46
C SER A 158 -11.84 7.78 1.64
N SER A 159 -12.92 7.03 1.40
CA SER A 159 -13.68 6.31 2.43
C SER A 159 -13.14 4.91 2.72
N VAL A 160 -12.26 4.37 1.87
CA VAL A 160 -11.67 3.04 2.05
C VAL A 160 -10.63 3.10 3.17
N PRO A 161 -10.70 2.26 4.22
CA PRO A 161 -9.69 2.22 5.27
C PRO A 161 -8.28 1.94 4.72
N TRP A 162 -7.24 2.45 5.40
CA TRP A 162 -5.86 2.19 4.96
C TRP A 162 -5.54 0.69 4.92
N ASP A 163 -6.03 -0.10 5.87
CA ASP A 163 -5.79 -1.54 5.91
C ASP A 163 -6.31 -2.27 4.65
N ASP A 164 -7.51 -1.90 4.20
CA ASP A 164 -8.12 -2.44 2.99
C ASP A 164 -7.34 -2.00 1.74
N LEU A 165 -6.93 -0.72 1.68
CA LEU A 165 -6.15 -0.21 0.56
C LEU A 165 -4.74 -0.81 0.49
N ASP A 166 -4.04 -0.90 1.62
CA ASP A 166 -2.71 -1.50 1.71
C ASP A 166 -2.75 -2.97 1.33
N THR A 167 -3.78 -3.69 1.77
CA THR A 167 -4.02 -5.09 1.37
C THR A 167 -4.21 -5.22 -0.14
N TYR A 168 -5.02 -4.35 -0.75
CA TYR A 168 -5.18 -4.30 -2.21
C TYR A 168 -3.87 -4.01 -2.94
N LEU A 169 -3.18 -2.92 -2.57
CA LEU A 169 -1.93 -2.51 -3.23
C LEU A 169 -0.84 -3.58 -3.08
N TRP A 170 -0.75 -4.20 -1.91
CA TRP A 170 0.21 -5.27 -1.66
C TRP A 170 -0.07 -6.51 -2.52
N LEU A 171 -1.31 -7.00 -2.56
CA LEU A 171 -1.69 -8.16 -3.38
C LEU A 171 -1.55 -7.88 -4.88
N TYR A 172 -1.92 -6.68 -5.33
CA TYR A 172 -1.73 -6.28 -6.72
C TYR A 172 -0.25 -6.17 -7.09
N GLY A 173 0.59 -5.59 -6.21
CA GLY A 173 2.04 -5.56 -6.40
C GLY A 173 2.67 -6.95 -6.47
N GLN A 174 2.21 -7.86 -5.62
CA GLN A 174 2.60 -9.28 -5.63
C GLN A 174 2.16 -9.97 -6.93
N LYS A 175 0.94 -9.72 -7.41
CA LYS A 175 0.45 -10.21 -8.72
C LYS A 175 1.39 -9.80 -9.84
N LYS A 176 1.71 -8.51 -9.94
CA LYS A 176 2.63 -8.01 -10.98
C LYS A 176 4.01 -8.65 -10.88
N ALA A 177 4.49 -8.92 -9.68
CA ALA A 177 5.75 -9.63 -9.50
C ALA A 177 5.65 -11.11 -9.95
N LEU A 178 4.53 -11.80 -9.68
CA LEU A 178 4.28 -13.18 -10.13
C LEU A 178 4.14 -13.26 -11.65
N ASP A 179 3.39 -12.36 -12.27
CA ASP A 179 3.21 -12.28 -13.73
C ASP A 179 4.55 -12.09 -14.45
N ASN A 180 5.51 -11.42 -13.80
CA ASN A 180 6.89 -11.22 -14.29
C ASN A 180 7.89 -12.29 -13.79
N ASN A 181 7.42 -13.43 -13.27
CA ASN A 181 8.24 -14.56 -12.81
C ASN A 181 9.27 -14.21 -11.72
N VAL A 182 8.95 -13.25 -10.83
CA VAL A 182 9.85 -12.88 -9.73
C VAL A 182 10.00 -14.02 -8.71
N LYS A 183 11.26 -14.42 -8.46
CA LYS A 183 11.59 -15.57 -7.60
C LYS A 183 11.56 -15.29 -6.09
N LYS A 184 11.39 -14.04 -5.64
CA LYS A 184 11.43 -13.67 -4.20
C LYS A 184 10.03 -13.33 -3.67
N ILE A 185 9.10 -14.28 -3.76
CA ILE A 185 7.72 -14.16 -3.25
C ILE A 185 7.47 -15.31 -2.29
N GLY A 186 6.81 -15.01 -1.17
CA GLY A 186 6.51 -15.99 -0.12
C GLY A 186 5.65 -17.15 -0.62
N ASN A 187 5.85 -18.33 -0.05
CA ASN A 187 5.17 -19.56 -0.48
C ASN A 187 3.64 -19.49 -0.32
N GLU A 188 3.15 -18.84 0.74
CA GLU A 188 1.70 -18.65 0.96
C GLU A 188 1.06 -17.89 -0.21
N VAL A 189 1.63 -16.74 -0.59
CA VAL A 189 1.13 -15.90 -1.71
C VAL A 189 1.21 -16.64 -3.04
N ARG A 190 2.30 -17.38 -3.29
CA ARG A 190 2.43 -18.19 -4.51
C ARG A 190 1.35 -19.26 -4.62
N LYS A 191 1.06 -19.94 -3.52
CA LYS A 191 -0.01 -20.94 -3.47
C LYS A 191 -1.36 -20.26 -3.67
N LEU A 192 -1.62 -19.16 -2.95
CA LEU A 192 -2.85 -18.39 -3.07
C LEU A 192 -3.12 -17.95 -4.52
N TYR A 193 -2.10 -17.44 -5.21
CA TYR A 193 -2.18 -17.03 -6.61
C TYR A 193 -2.54 -18.17 -7.56
N LYS A 194 -1.86 -19.32 -7.44
CA LYS A 194 -2.16 -20.51 -8.25
C LYS A 194 -3.58 -21.03 -8.01
N ASP A 195 -4.01 -21.06 -6.75
CA ASP A 195 -5.29 -21.64 -6.36
C ASP A 195 -6.49 -20.70 -6.64
N ASN A 196 -6.25 -19.40 -6.85
CA ASN A 196 -7.31 -18.37 -6.96
C ASN A 196 -7.05 -17.39 -8.12
N MET A 197 -6.53 -17.86 -9.26
CA MET A 197 -6.16 -17.00 -10.39
C MET A 197 -7.29 -16.04 -10.83
N SER A 198 -8.54 -16.53 -10.96
CA SER A 198 -9.68 -15.69 -11.35
C SER A 198 -9.96 -14.56 -10.36
N LEU A 199 -9.69 -14.77 -9.07
CA LEU A 199 -9.83 -13.74 -8.05
C LEU A 199 -8.67 -12.73 -8.09
N PHE A 200 -7.46 -13.17 -8.45
CA PHE A 200 -6.34 -12.28 -8.72
C PHE A 200 -6.56 -11.41 -9.96
N GLU A 201 -7.21 -11.92 -11.00
CA GLU A 201 -7.60 -11.10 -12.16
C GLU A 201 -8.58 -9.98 -11.79
N ARG A 202 -9.41 -10.17 -10.75
CA ARG A 202 -10.27 -9.12 -10.21
C ARG A 202 -9.51 -8.01 -9.47
N LEU A 203 -8.20 -8.13 -9.24
CA LEU A 203 -7.37 -7.04 -8.73
C LEU A 203 -6.98 -6.03 -9.83
N GLU A 204 -7.07 -6.43 -11.10
CA GLU A 204 -6.73 -5.56 -12.22
C GLU A 204 -7.73 -4.38 -12.31
N PRO A 205 -7.23 -3.14 -12.42
CA PRO A 205 -8.10 -2.00 -12.63
C PRO A 205 -8.67 -1.99 -14.05
N ASP A 206 -9.78 -1.29 -14.24
CA ASP A 206 -10.29 -1.05 -15.58
C ASP A 206 -9.40 -0.04 -16.32
N ILE A 207 -9.04 -0.36 -17.56
CA ILE A 207 -8.32 0.56 -18.45
C ILE A 207 -9.33 1.22 -19.38
N VAL A 208 -9.62 2.49 -19.15
CA VAL A 208 -10.44 3.28 -20.06
C VAL A 208 -9.53 3.88 -21.13
N THR A 209 -9.59 3.32 -22.34
CA THR A 209 -8.99 3.94 -23.52
C THR A 209 -9.97 4.97 -24.08
N GLY A 210 -9.58 6.24 -24.06
CA GLY A 210 -10.37 7.30 -24.70
C GLY A 210 -10.39 7.09 -26.22
N ALA A 211 -11.42 6.44 -26.74
CA ALA A 211 -11.81 6.64 -28.13
C ALA A 211 -12.44 8.05 -28.19
N ILE A 212 -11.73 9.00 -28.79
CA ILE A 212 -12.33 10.28 -29.18
C ILE A 212 -13.34 9.94 -30.28
N THR A 213 -14.61 9.81 -29.91
CA THR A 213 -15.70 9.67 -30.87
C THR A 213 -15.88 11.02 -31.55
N TRP A 214 -15.20 11.22 -32.68
CA TRP A 214 -15.55 12.32 -33.59
C TRP A 214 -16.95 12.05 -34.12
N MET A 215 -17.96 12.70 -33.54
CA MET A 215 -19.25 12.89 -34.20
C MET A 215 -18.96 13.65 -35.49
N ARG A 216 -18.93 12.93 -36.63
CA ARG A 216 -19.09 13.56 -37.94
C ARG A 216 -20.47 14.21 -37.93
N SER A 217 -20.50 15.52 -37.77
CA SER A 217 -21.64 16.34 -38.19
C SER A 217 -21.91 16.01 -39.65
N VAL A 218 -22.99 15.27 -39.90
CA VAL A 218 -23.51 15.05 -41.24
C VAL A 218 -24.01 16.40 -41.71
N ASP A 219 -23.20 17.06 -42.52
CA ASP A 219 -23.50 18.27 -43.25
C ASP A 219 -24.59 17.93 -44.28
N ARG A 220 -25.87 18.04 -43.89
CA ARG A 220 -26.99 17.97 -44.84
C ARG A 220 -27.10 19.33 -45.53
N ARG A 221 -26.54 19.47 -46.73
CA ARG A 221 -27.00 20.49 -47.68
C ARG A 221 -28.40 20.12 -48.15
N PRO A 222 -29.38 21.03 -48.12
CA PRO A 222 -30.66 20.80 -48.78
C PRO A 222 -30.50 20.89 -50.30
N ALA A 223 -31.10 19.94 -51.01
CA ALA A 223 -31.26 19.98 -52.46
C ALA A 223 -32.19 21.16 -52.82
N LEU A 224 -31.68 22.08 -53.65
CA LEU A 224 -32.50 23.05 -54.34
C LEU A 224 -33.18 22.34 -55.51
N LEU A 225 -34.52 22.39 -55.50
CA LEU A 225 -35.36 22.06 -56.64
C LEU A 225 -35.43 23.30 -57.52
N ASP A 226 -34.92 23.19 -58.74
CA ASP A 226 -35.16 24.15 -59.82
C ASP A 226 -36.12 23.49 -60.82
N GLU A 227 -37.33 24.03 -60.92
CA GLU A 227 -38.19 24.08 -62.11
C GLU A 227 -39.05 25.36 -61.98
N PRO A 228 -39.46 26.02 -63.08
CA PRO A 228 -39.67 25.45 -64.42
C PRO A 228 -38.75 25.99 -65.53
#